data_AF-A0A2T2NBL7-F1
#
_entry.id   AF-A0A2T2NBL7-F1
#
_cell.length_a   1.000
_cell.length_b   1.000
_cell.length_c   1.000
_cell.angle_alpha   90.00
_cell.angle_beta   90.00
_cell.angle_gamma   90.00
#
_symmetry.space_group_name_H-M   'P 1'
#
loop_
_entity.id
_entity.type
_entity.pdbx_description
1 polymer ?
#
loop_
_entity_poly.entity_id
_entity_poly.type
_entity_poly.pdbx_seq_one_letter_code
_entity_poly.pdbx_strand_id
1 'polypeptide(L)'
;LKSRIRHLRLLSRTLTLLLSIATFVPLALTLHTYLTTRNTYHFVFDPNNHNTATSRTAWHRDSVVWPTWMYAAVSGLAILLNLGILVAYRWGVQSANRVAAWVLGGNMVSWGVAVGVYRGMKKEADLWGWSCSEGARAIQEVFRREVNFGRTCNIQSLSWYVGLGQVASIILMIIIYVLVFMRKGTKRKAQRSVGLGFEETRL
;
A
#
# COMPACT_ATOMS: atom_id res chain seq x y z
N LEU A 1 -13.63 0.35 -29.54
CA LEU A 1 -13.78 0.79 -28.13
C LEU A 1 -13.64 -0.32 -27.06
N LYS A 2 -14.10 -1.57 -27.26
CA LYS A 2 -13.92 -2.67 -26.28
C LYS A 2 -12.44 -2.94 -25.93
N SER A 3 -11.54 -2.91 -26.92
CA SER A 3 -10.10 -3.12 -26.73
C SER A 3 -9.45 -2.02 -25.87
N ARG A 4 -9.78 -0.74 -26.12
CA ARG A 4 -9.23 0.40 -25.34
C ARG A 4 -9.59 0.31 -23.84
N ILE A 5 -10.83 -0.06 -23.51
CA ILE A 5 -11.27 -0.25 -22.12
C ILE A 5 -10.54 -1.42 -21.45
N ARG A 6 -10.25 -2.49 -22.20
CA ARG A 6 -9.48 -3.65 -21.70
C ARG A 6 -8.04 -3.25 -21.39
N HIS A 7 -7.39 -2.50 -22.29
CA HIS A 7 -6.03 -1.99 -22.07
C HIS A 7 -5.98 -1.03 -20.88
N LEU A 8 -6.94 -0.09 -20.77
CA LEU A 8 -6.99 0.86 -19.66
C LEU A 8 -7.11 0.14 -18.30
N ARG A 9 -7.93 -0.91 -18.23
CA ARG A 9 -8.07 -1.75 -17.02
C ARG A 9 -6.84 -2.57 -16.72
N LEU A 10 -6.16 -3.08 -17.74
CA LEU A 10 -4.92 -3.83 -17.55
C LEU A 10 -3.82 -2.91 -17.03
N LEU A 11 -3.64 -1.76 -17.68
CA LEU A 11 -2.65 -0.74 -17.30
C LEU A 11 -2.88 -0.23 -15.88
N SER A 12 -4.13 0.07 -15.50
CA SER A 12 -4.41 0.49 -14.12
C SER A 12 -4.11 -0.61 -13.10
N ARG A 13 -4.38 -1.88 -13.41
CA ARG A 13 -4.06 -3.03 -12.55
C ARG A 13 -2.56 -3.24 -12.39
N THR A 14 -1.82 -3.13 -13.48
CA THR A 14 -0.35 -3.19 -13.45
C THR A 14 0.22 -2.04 -12.63
N LEU A 15 -0.29 -0.81 -12.81
CA LEU A 15 0.15 0.34 -12.02
C LEU A 15 -0.11 0.14 -10.52
N THR A 16 -1.32 -0.29 -10.13
CA THR A 16 -1.66 -0.59 -8.72
C THR A 16 -0.79 -1.71 -8.15
N LEU A 17 -0.46 -2.73 -8.94
CA LEU A 17 0.47 -3.78 -8.52
C LEU A 17 1.87 -3.20 -8.24
N LEU A 18 2.41 -2.42 -9.17
CA LEU A 18 3.73 -1.80 -9.04
C LEU A 18 3.80 -0.87 -7.81
N LEU A 19 2.78 -0.05 -7.60
CA LEU A 19 2.68 0.82 -6.43
C LEU A 19 2.60 0.02 -5.13
N SER A 20 1.84 -1.08 -5.09
CA SER A 20 1.77 -1.95 -3.91
C SER A 20 3.11 -2.63 -3.60
N ILE A 21 3.87 -3.01 -4.62
CA ILE A 21 5.24 -3.56 -4.44
C ILE A 21 6.16 -2.46 -3.92
N ALA A 22 6.09 -1.26 -4.50
CA ALA A 22 6.90 -0.12 -4.11
C ALA A 22 6.60 0.39 -2.69
N THR A 23 5.40 0.15 -2.12
CA THR A 23 5.13 0.36 -0.69
C THR A 23 5.59 -0.81 0.17
N PHE A 24 5.35 -2.04 -0.27
CA PHE A 24 5.64 -3.24 0.51
C PHE A 24 7.13 -3.45 0.76
N VAL A 25 7.97 -3.30 -0.27
CA VAL A 25 9.41 -3.57 -0.18
C VAL A 25 10.09 -2.73 0.91
N PRO A 26 9.93 -1.40 0.95
CA PRO A 26 10.38 -0.57 2.07
C PRO A 26 9.93 -1.04 3.47
N LEU A 27 8.65 -1.37 3.64
CA LEU A 27 8.08 -1.79 4.92
C LEU A 27 8.65 -3.15 5.37
N ALA A 28 8.86 -4.05 4.41
CA ALA A 28 9.50 -5.33 4.67
C ALA A 28 10.97 -5.16 5.06
N LEU A 29 11.70 -4.26 4.39
CA LEU A 29 13.09 -3.95 4.72
C LEU A 29 13.22 -3.33 6.11
N THR A 30 12.34 -2.42 6.50
CA THR A 30 12.36 -1.81 7.83
C THR A 30 11.99 -2.82 8.92
N LEU A 31 10.98 -3.66 8.70
CA LEU A 31 10.63 -4.74 9.62
C LEU A 31 11.77 -5.75 9.76
N HIS A 32 12.39 -6.15 8.65
CA HIS A 32 13.54 -7.06 8.67
C HIS A 32 14.68 -6.45 9.47
N THR A 33 15.05 -5.20 9.17
CA THR A 33 16.12 -4.49 9.89
C THR A 33 15.81 -4.44 11.38
N TYR A 34 14.60 -4.02 11.76
CA TYR A 34 14.15 -3.99 13.15
C TYR A 34 14.27 -5.35 13.83
N LEU A 35 13.76 -6.43 13.22
CA LEU A 35 13.80 -7.77 13.80
C LEU A 35 15.22 -8.30 13.96
N THR A 36 16.14 -7.93 13.06
CA THR A 36 17.55 -8.33 13.15
C THR A 36 18.34 -7.53 14.17
N THR A 37 18.05 -6.24 14.37
CA THR A 37 18.87 -5.34 15.21
C THR A 37 18.25 -5.01 16.56
N ARG A 38 16.99 -5.42 16.82
CA ARG A 38 16.30 -5.21 18.11
C ARG A 38 17.04 -5.77 19.34
N ASN A 39 17.84 -6.82 19.15
CA ASN A 39 18.58 -7.48 20.22
C ASN A 39 20.07 -7.13 20.21
N THR A 40 20.49 -6.15 19.41
CA THR A 40 21.87 -5.70 19.35
C THR A 40 22.04 -4.52 20.31
N TYR A 41 22.92 -4.70 21.30
CA TYR A 41 23.18 -3.72 22.35
C TYR A 41 24.54 -3.09 22.14
N HIS A 42 24.60 -1.76 22.21
CA HIS A 42 25.84 -1.01 22.22
C HIS A 42 25.85 -0.05 23.39
N PHE A 43 27.05 0.25 23.88
CA PHE A 43 27.25 1.25 24.92
C PHE A 43 27.22 2.64 24.28
N VAL A 44 26.31 3.48 24.75
CA VAL A 44 26.18 4.88 24.33
C VAL A 44 26.51 5.75 25.54
N PHE A 45 27.37 6.74 25.34
CA PHE A 45 27.68 7.73 26.37
C PHE A 45 26.51 8.71 26.48
N ASP A 46 26.05 8.94 27.72
CA ASP A 46 24.96 9.88 27.96
C ASP A 46 25.45 11.32 27.66
N PRO A 47 24.73 12.09 26.82
CA PRO A 47 25.10 13.48 26.54
C PRO A 47 25.12 14.37 27.79
N ASN A 48 24.38 14.01 28.85
CA ASN A 48 24.32 14.79 30.10
C ASN A 48 25.34 14.34 31.16
N ASN A 49 25.88 13.12 31.05
CA ASN A 49 26.86 12.59 31.99
C ASN A 49 27.87 11.69 31.26
N HIS A 50 28.97 12.30 30.82
CA HIS A 50 30.04 11.67 30.05
C HIS A 50 30.68 10.44 30.73
N ASN A 51 30.47 10.25 32.03
CA ASN A 51 31.07 9.16 32.80
C ASN A 51 30.17 7.92 32.92
N THR A 52 28.94 7.97 32.42
CA THR A 52 28.01 6.82 32.46
C THR A 52 27.69 6.33 31.06
N ALA A 53 28.31 5.22 30.68
CA ALA A 53 27.96 4.49 29.47
C ALA A 53 26.72 3.61 29.75
N THR A 54 25.62 3.88 29.05
CA THR A 54 24.40 3.09 29.19
C THR A 54 24.25 2.15 28.00
N SER A 55 23.96 0.87 28.26
CA SER A 55 23.65 -0.10 27.21
C SER A 55 22.27 0.19 26.62
N ARG A 56 22.21 0.47 25.32
CA ARG A 56 20.97 0.74 24.58
C ARG A 56 20.97 -0.04 23.27
N THR A 57 19.78 -0.33 22.75
CA THR A 57 19.60 -0.88 21.40
C THR A 57 19.41 0.25 20.38
N ALA A 58 19.43 -0.09 19.09
CA ALA A 58 19.23 0.85 17.98
C ALA A 58 17.83 1.52 18.01
N TRP A 59 16.87 0.94 18.73
CA TRP A 59 15.47 1.33 18.69
C TRP A 59 15.01 1.96 20.00
N HIS A 60 13.85 2.61 19.99
CA HIS A 60 13.24 3.15 21.20
C HIS A 60 12.84 1.99 22.14
N ARG A 61 12.94 2.17 23.48
CA ARG A 61 12.58 1.11 24.45
C ARG A 61 11.13 0.64 24.27
N ASP A 62 10.24 1.59 24.00
CA ASP A 62 8.82 1.34 23.73
C ASP A 62 8.50 1.50 22.23
N SER A 63 9.25 0.82 21.37
CA SER A 63 9.00 0.88 19.93
C SER A 63 7.64 0.28 19.56
N VAL A 64 6.73 1.11 19.06
CA VAL A 64 5.42 0.67 18.56
C VAL A 64 5.62 0.20 17.11
N VAL A 65 5.39 -1.09 16.84
CA VAL A 65 5.67 -1.68 15.50
C VAL A 65 4.42 -2.10 14.73
N TRP A 66 3.27 -2.15 15.40
CA TRP A 66 1.99 -2.53 14.81
C TRP A 66 1.62 -1.74 13.54
N PRO A 67 1.83 -0.41 13.44
CA PRO A 67 1.44 0.35 12.25
C PRO A 67 2.17 -0.14 11.00
N THR A 68 3.45 -0.47 11.17
CA THR A 68 4.30 -0.98 10.07
C THR A 68 3.88 -2.38 9.66
N TRP A 69 3.58 -3.27 10.61
CA TRP A 69 3.05 -4.61 10.33
C TRP A 69 1.71 -4.58 9.59
N MET A 70 0.78 -3.75 10.08
CA MET A 70 -0.53 -3.59 9.45
C MET A 70 -0.38 -3.06 8.01
N TYR A 71 0.48 -2.06 7.80
CA TYR A 71 0.65 -1.47 6.47
C TYR A 71 1.35 -2.44 5.49
N ALA A 72 2.31 -3.22 5.98
CA ALA A 72 2.93 -4.30 5.22
C ALA A 72 1.92 -5.38 4.84
N ALA A 73 1.05 -5.79 5.77
CA ALA A 73 0.00 -6.78 5.52
C ALA A 73 -1.01 -6.30 4.45
N VAL A 74 -1.49 -5.05 4.57
CA VAL A 74 -2.40 -4.44 3.57
C VAL A 74 -1.73 -4.38 2.18
N SER A 75 -0.46 -3.96 2.12
CA SER A 75 0.29 -3.92 0.86
C SER A 75 0.49 -5.33 0.28
N GLY A 76 0.82 -6.32 1.12
CA GLY A 76 1.00 -7.72 0.72
C GLY A 76 -0.28 -8.35 0.17
N LEU A 77 -1.42 -8.16 0.86
CA LEU A 77 -2.72 -8.61 0.35
C LEU A 77 -3.05 -7.95 -0.99
N ALA A 78 -2.79 -6.64 -1.13
CA ALA A 78 -3.02 -5.93 -2.38
C ALA A 78 -2.18 -6.50 -3.54
N ILE A 79 -0.94 -6.89 -3.29
CA ILE A 79 -0.08 -7.56 -4.29
C ILE A 79 -0.72 -8.89 -4.71
N LEU A 80 -1.06 -9.76 -3.75
CA LEU A 80 -1.65 -11.07 -4.03
C LEU A 80 -2.94 -10.96 -4.83
N LEU A 81 -3.81 -10.00 -4.48
CA LEU A 81 -5.08 -9.77 -5.15
C LEU A 81 -4.88 -9.26 -6.59
N ASN A 82 -4.00 -8.29 -6.80
CA ASN A 82 -3.76 -7.76 -8.15
C ASN A 82 -3.03 -8.80 -9.03
N LEU A 83 -2.10 -9.57 -8.46
CA LEU A 83 -1.43 -10.66 -9.16
C LEU A 83 -2.43 -11.76 -9.55
N GLY A 84 -3.30 -12.18 -8.62
CA GLY A 84 -4.34 -13.16 -8.89
C GLY A 84 -5.30 -12.73 -10.00
N ILE A 85 -5.67 -11.44 -10.05
CA ILE A 85 -6.49 -10.89 -11.14
C ILE A 85 -5.76 -10.93 -12.48
N LEU A 86 -4.47 -10.54 -12.53
CA LEU A 86 -3.67 -10.58 -13.75
C LEU A 86 -3.48 -12.01 -14.27
N VAL A 87 -3.23 -12.97 -13.38
CA VAL A 87 -3.15 -14.39 -13.72
C VAL A 87 -4.50 -14.90 -14.20
N ALA A 88 -5.61 -14.53 -13.56
CA ALA A 88 -6.95 -14.94 -13.99
C ALA A 88 -7.34 -14.40 -15.37
N TYR A 89 -6.79 -13.24 -15.80
CA TYR A 89 -6.95 -12.76 -17.18
C TYR A 89 -6.37 -13.73 -18.23
N ARG A 90 -5.46 -14.63 -17.85
CA ARG A 90 -4.91 -15.69 -18.72
C ARG A 90 -5.84 -16.89 -18.89
N TRP A 91 -6.77 -17.12 -17.96
CA TRP A 91 -7.65 -18.30 -17.93
C TRP A 91 -9.14 -18.00 -18.16
N GLY A 92 -9.61 -16.76 -17.99
CA GLY A 92 -10.99 -16.39 -18.35
C GLY A 92 -11.54 -15.18 -17.60
N VAL A 93 -12.12 -14.23 -18.34
CA VAL A 93 -12.54 -12.91 -17.82
C VAL A 93 -13.78 -12.96 -16.91
N GLN A 94 -14.58 -14.04 -16.95
CA GLN A 94 -15.90 -14.09 -16.29
C GLN A 94 -15.86 -14.50 -14.81
N SER A 95 -14.98 -15.42 -14.40
CA SER A 95 -14.82 -15.84 -13.00
C SER A 95 -14.07 -14.80 -12.17
N ALA A 96 -13.01 -14.20 -12.74
CA ALA A 96 -12.23 -13.13 -12.14
C ALA A 96 -13.08 -11.92 -11.73
N ASN A 97 -14.08 -11.57 -12.54
CA ASN A 97 -14.91 -10.38 -12.35
C ASN A 97 -15.93 -10.54 -11.20
N ARG A 98 -16.27 -11.78 -10.80
CA ARG A 98 -17.21 -12.06 -9.70
C ARG A 98 -16.51 -11.98 -8.34
N VAL A 99 -15.29 -12.49 -8.23
CA VAL A 99 -14.46 -12.38 -7.01
C VAL A 99 -13.93 -10.96 -6.81
N ALA A 100 -13.53 -10.29 -7.89
CA ALA A 100 -13.00 -8.93 -7.82
C ALA A 100 -14.01 -7.89 -7.28
N ALA A 101 -15.31 -8.09 -7.50
CA ALA A 101 -16.34 -7.13 -7.05
C ALA A 101 -16.47 -7.03 -5.52
N TRP A 102 -16.36 -8.15 -4.81
CA TRP A 102 -16.41 -8.19 -3.34
C TRP A 102 -15.11 -7.66 -2.71
N VAL A 103 -13.98 -7.97 -3.34
CA VAL A 103 -12.65 -7.63 -2.83
C VAL A 103 -12.30 -6.15 -3.06
N LEU A 104 -12.83 -5.51 -4.12
CA LEU A 104 -12.52 -4.12 -4.47
C LEU A 104 -12.92 -3.11 -3.39
N GLY A 105 -14.09 -3.30 -2.76
CA GLY A 105 -14.59 -2.39 -1.71
C GLY A 105 -13.72 -2.43 -0.46
N GLY A 106 -13.39 -3.64 0.02
CA GLY A 106 -12.52 -3.83 1.18
C GLY A 106 -11.11 -3.28 0.95
N ASN A 107 -10.58 -3.41 -0.27
CA ASN A 107 -9.26 -2.90 -0.60
C ASN A 107 -9.20 -1.36 -0.49
N MET A 108 -10.21 -0.63 -0.98
CA MET A 108 -10.24 0.84 -0.87
C MET A 108 -10.26 1.32 0.58
N VAL A 109 -11.12 0.73 1.42
CA VAL A 109 -11.22 1.08 2.84
C VAL A 109 -9.91 0.75 3.55
N SER A 110 -9.33 -0.43 3.29
CA SER A 110 -8.07 -0.85 3.91
C SER A 110 -6.91 0.09 3.57
N TRP A 111 -6.80 0.58 2.33
CA TRP A 111 -5.76 1.53 1.94
C TRP A 111 -5.98 2.93 2.51
N GLY A 112 -7.23 3.40 2.56
CA GLY A 112 -7.57 4.68 3.18
C GLY A 112 -7.23 4.69 4.67
N VAL A 113 -7.63 3.64 5.40
CA VAL A 113 -7.28 3.45 6.81
C VAL A 113 -5.77 3.29 6.97
N ALA A 114 -5.11 2.50 6.12
CA ALA A 114 -3.67 2.27 6.25
C ALA A 114 -2.85 3.56 6.09
N VAL A 115 -3.14 4.38 5.07
CA VAL A 115 -2.43 5.66 4.86
C VAL A 115 -2.74 6.65 5.99
N GLY A 116 -4.00 6.73 6.41
CA GLY A 116 -4.43 7.64 7.48
C GLY A 116 -3.79 7.27 8.82
N VAL A 117 -3.83 6.00 9.19
CA VAL A 117 -3.26 5.49 10.44
C VAL A 117 -1.74 5.57 10.42
N TYR A 118 -1.09 5.20 9.33
CA TYR A 118 0.38 5.24 9.22
C TYR A 118 0.92 6.67 9.41
N ARG A 119 0.20 7.70 8.92
CA ARG A 119 0.56 9.10 9.18
C ARG A 119 0.15 9.59 10.57
N GLY A 120 -1.05 9.22 11.03
CA GLY A 120 -1.57 9.63 12.34
C GLY A 120 -0.79 9.05 13.52
N MET A 121 -0.16 7.89 13.33
CA MET A 121 0.68 7.22 14.33
C MET A 121 2.17 7.54 14.20
N LYS A 122 2.56 8.48 13.33
CA LYS A 122 3.94 8.98 13.27
C LYS A 122 4.26 9.74 14.57
N LYS A 123 4.62 8.99 15.61
CA LYS A 123 5.09 9.46 16.91
C LYS A 123 6.55 9.08 17.09
N GLU A 124 7.26 9.78 17.97
CA GLU A 124 8.66 9.51 18.33
C GLU A 124 8.95 8.03 18.64
N ALA A 125 7.95 7.29 19.14
CA ALA A 125 8.06 5.88 19.50
C ALA A 125 7.78 4.87 18.36
N ASP A 126 7.17 5.30 17.25
CA ASP A 126 6.95 4.42 16.09
C ASP A 126 8.25 4.25 15.28
N LEU A 127 8.41 3.12 14.58
CA LEU A 127 9.60 2.84 13.77
C LEU A 127 9.93 3.97 12.78
N TRP A 128 8.89 4.52 12.14
CA TRP A 128 9.05 5.62 11.20
C TRP A 128 9.39 6.93 11.88
N GLY A 129 8.70 7.25 12.98
CA GLY A 129 8.96 8.47 13.75
C GLY A 129 10.35 8.47 14.38
N TRP A 130 10.73 7.38 15.04
CA TRP A 130 12.05 7.18 15.63
C TRP A 130 13.16 7.31 14.59
N SER A 131 13.04 6.64 13.43
CA SER A 131 14.07 6.69 12.39
C SER A 131 14.32 8.11 11.85
N CYS A 132 13.34 9.01 11.98
CA CYS A 132 13.44 10.40 11.57
C CYS A 132 13.72 11.37 12.73
N SER A 133 13.79 10.90 13.97
CA SER A 133 13.96 11.77 15.15
C SER A 133 15.43 12.15 15.38
N GLU A 134 15.64 13.19 16.19
CA GLU A 134 16.99 13.62 16.59
C GLU A 134 17.70 12.56 17.43
N GLY A 135 16.95 11.80 18.24
CA GLY A 135 17.50 10.71 19.06
C GLY A 135 18.15 9.60 18.22
N ALA A 136 17.54 9.20 17.11
CA ALA A 136 18.13 8.23 16.19
C ALA A 136 19.37 8.80 15.47
N ARG A 137 19.38 10.10 15.17
CA ARG A 137 20.55 10.78 14.58
C ARG A 137 21.72 10.85 15.55
N ALA A 138 21.47 11.08 16.84
CA ALA A 138 22.51 11.15 17.86
C ALA A 138 23.24 9.82 18.06
N ILE A 139 22.53 8.69 17.93
CA ILE A 139 23.12 7.34 18.07
C ILE A 139 23.59 6.74 16.73
N GLN A 140 23.43 7.46 15.61
CA GLN A 140 23.70 6.95 14.27
C GLN A 140 25.14 6.48 14.09
N GLU A 141 26.13 7.12 14.70
CA GLU A 141 27.54 6.73 14.54
C GLU A 141 27.84 5.40 15.25
N VAL A 142 27.17 5.14 16.38
CA VAL A 142 27.33 3.90 17.16
C VAL A 142 26.74 2.70 16.41
N PHE A 143 25.60 2.91 15.73
CA PHE A 143 24.85 1.85 15.01
C PHE A 143 25.03 1.92 13.49
N ARG A 144 26.07 2.60 12.99
CA ARG A 144 26.24 2.88 11.56
C ARG A 144 26.40 1.61 10.71
N ARG A 145 26.92 0.54 11.31
CA ARG A 145 27.16 -0.75 10.62
C ARG A 145 25.89 -1.61 10.55
N GLU A 146 24.98 -1.38 11.49
CA GLU A 146 23.77 -2.18 11.68
C GLU A 146 22.54 -1.50 11.04
N VAL A 147 22.39 -0.18 11.21
CA VAL A 147 21.21 0.57 10.76
C VAL A 147 21.59 1.95 10.25
N ASN A 148 21.11 2.30 9.06
CA ASN A 148 21.14 3.67 8.56
C ASN A 148 19.76 4.33 8.74
N PHE A 149 19.59 5.09 9.81
CA PHE A 149 18.34 5.77 10.16
C PHE A 149 17.97 6.82 9.11
N GLY A 150 18.95 7.53 8.55
CA GLY A 150 18.71 8.51 7.47
C GLY A 150 18.09 7.87 6.21
N ARG A 151 18.66 6.76 5.75
CA ARG A 151 18.09 5.98 4.63
C ARG A 151 16.71 5.45 4.98
N THR A 152 16.54 4.91 6.18
CA THR A 152 15.28 4.33 6.66
C THR A 152 14.16 5.37 6.77
N CYS A 153 14.48 6.60 7.21
CA CYS A 153 13.56 7.73 7.24
C CYS A 153 13.12 8.15 5.84
N ASN A 154 14.06 8.24 4.89
CA ASN A 154 13.77 8.64 3.52
C ASN A 154 12.91 7.59 2.79
N ILE A 155 13.31 6.32 2.88
CA ILE A 155 12.60 5.20 2.27
C ILE A 155 11.16 5.10 2.82
N GLN A 156 10.96 5.21 4.13
CA GLN A 156 9.60 5.19 4.72
C GLN A 156 8.75 6.40 4.33
N SER A 157 9.36 7.58 4.20
CA SER A 157 8.67 8.78 3.71
C SER A 157 8.24 8.60 2.27
N LEU A 158 9.11 8.04 1.42
CA LEU A 158 8.78 7.67 0.04
C LEU A 158 7.63 6.66 0.00
N SER A 159 7.63 5.62 0.85
CA SER A 159 6.54 4.65 0.93
C SER A 159 5.19 5.28 1.28
N TRP A 160 5.20 6.33 2.10
CA TRP A 160 3.98 7.07 2.41
C TRP A 160 3.46 7.82 1.18
N TYR A 161 4.33 8.51 0.43
CA TYR A 161 3.95 9.17 -0.83
C TYR A 161 3.46 8.17 -1.89
N VAL A 162 4.11 7.02 -2.03
CA VAL A 162 3.66 5.95 -2.94
C VAL A 162 2.30 5.41 -2.49
N GLY A 163 2.05 5.29 -1.19
CA GLY A 163 0.75 4.94 -0.62
C GLY A 163 -0.37 5.91 -1.00
N LEU A 164 -0.09 7.22 -1.05
CA LEU A 164 -1.05 8.19 -1.58
C LEU A 164 -1.35 7.97 -3.07
N GLY A 165 -0.31 7.71 -3.87
CA GLY A 165 -0.46 7.37 -5.29
C GLY A 165 -1.30 6.10 -5.50
N GLN A 166 -1.19 5.15 -4.58
CA GLN A 166 -1.99 3.93 -4.59
C GLN A 166 -3.48 4.22 -4.35
N VAL A 167 -3.82 5.08 -3.38
CA VAL A 167 -5.21 5.52 -3.15
C VAL A 167 -5.78 6.20 -4.40
N ALA A 168 -5.02 7.10 -5.03
CA ALA A 168 -5.42 7.75 -6.27
C ALA A 168 -5.67 6.75 -7.42
N SER A 169 -4.83 5.71 -7.52
CA SER A 169 -4.97 4.66 -8.53
C SER A 169 -6.23 3.80 -8.31
N ILE A 170 -6.59 3.53 -7.04
CA ILE A 170 -7.82 2.82 -6.68
C ILE A 170 -9.05 3.66 -7.07
N ILE A 171 -9.03 4.97 -6.82
CA ILE A 171 -10.12 5.88 -7.23
C ILE A 171 -10.30 5.85 -8.74
N LEU A 172 -9.20 5.92 -9.50
CA LEU A 172 -9.24 5.83 -10.96
C LEU A 172 -9.87 4.51 -11.44
N MET A 173 -9.55 3.38 -10.80
CA MET A 173 -10.19 2.10 -11.12
C MET A 173 -11.70 2.12 -10.90
N ILE A 174 -12.17 2.72 -9.81
CA ILE A 174 -13.60 2.83 -9.49
C ILE A 174 -14.30 3.64 -10.57
N ILE A 175 -13.74 4.78 -10.97
CA ILE A 175 -14.28 5.62 -12.06
C ILE A 175 -14.39 4.81 -13.36
N ILE A 176 -13.33 4.10 -13.75
CA ILE A 176 -13.33 3.24 -14.96
C ILE A 176 -14.39 2.15 -14.84
N TYR A 177 -14.61 1.58 -13.66
CA TYR A 177 -15.61 0.55 -13.43
C TYR A 177 -17.04 1.11 -13.59
N VAL A 178 -17.33 2.25 -12.97
CA VAL A 178 -18.63 2.95 -13.05
C VAL A 178 -18.95 3.33 -14.50
N LEU A 179 -18.01 3.95 -15.23
CA LEU A 179 -18.22 4.34 -16.63
C LEU A 179 -18.57 3.14 -17.52
N VAL A 180 -17.93 1.99 -17.30
CA VAL A 180 -18.23 0.77 -18.06
C VAL A 180 -19.59 0.18 -17.67
N PHE A 181 -19.95 0.25 -16.39
CA PHE A 181 -21.25 -0.21 -15.92
C PHE A 181 -22.40 0.63 -16.49
N MET A 182 -22.29 1.95 -16.42
CA MET A 182 -23.26 2.88 -17.02
C MET A 182 -23.43 2.60 -18.52
N ARG A 183 -22.32 2.39 -19.24
CA ARG A 183 -22.36 2.09 -20.67
C ARG A 183 -23.05 0.76 -21.01
N LYS A 184 -22.89 -0.27 -20.17
CA LYS A 184 -23.64 -1.54 -20.31
C LYS A 184 -25.14 -1.30 -20.08
N GLY A 185 -25.49 -0.45 -19.12
CA GLY A 185 -26.87 -0.01 -18.87
C GLY A 185 -27.49 0.68 -20.08
N THR A 186 -26.79 1.67 -20.67
CA THR A 186 -27.26 2.38 -21.88
C THR A 186 -27.44 1.44 -23.06
N LYS A 187 -26.51 0.50 -23.29
CA LYS A 187 -26.66 -0.51 -24.35
C LYS A 187 -27.86 -1.43 -24.15
N ARG A 188 -28.11 -1.88 -22.91
CA ARG A 188 -29.29 -2.71 -22.60
C ARG A 188 -30.60 -1.95 -22.80
N LYS A 189 -30.63 -0.67 -22.42
CA LYS A 189 -31.79 0.21 -22.66
C LYS A 189 -32.02 0.41 -24.16
N ALA A 190 -30.98 0.71 -24.94
CA ALA A 190 -31.09 0.87 -26.40
C ALA A 190 -31.55 -0.43 -27.10
N GLN A 191 -31.05 -1.60 -26.69
CA GLN A 191 -31.50 -2.88 -27.24
C GLN A 191 -32.97 -3.21 -26.87
N ARG A 192 -33.42 -2.85 -25.66
CA ARG A 192 -34.83 -2.99 -25.27
C ARG A 192 -35.75 -2.06 -26.07
N SER A 193 -35.34 -0.81 -26.30
CA SER A 193 -36.13 0.14 -27.10
C SER A 193 -36.24 -0.27 -28.57
N VAL A 194 -35.17 -0.81 -29.16
CA VAL A 194 -35.19 -1.34 -30.54
C VAL A 194 -36.01 -2.62 -30.65
N GLY A 195 -35.99 -3.48 -29.62
CA GLY A 195 -36.82 -4.69 -29.57
C GLY A 195 -38.31 -4.36 -29.49
N LEU A 196 -38.71 -3.40 -28.65
CA LEU A 196 -40.11 -2.95 -28.54
C LEU A 196 -40.63 -2.31 -29.83
N GLY A 197 -39.83 -1.47 -30.50
CA GLY A 197 -40.24 -0.86 -31.76
C GLY A 197 -40.42 -1.85 -32.93
N PHE A 198 -39.74 -3.01 -32.88
CA PHE A 198 -39.91 -4.09 -33.86
C PHE A 198 -41.17 -4.93 -33.64
N GLU A 199 -41.71 -4.94 -32.42
CA GLU A 199 -42.93 -5.67 -32.08
C GLU A 199 -44.17 -4.84 -32.44
N GLU A 200 -44.10 -3.52 -32.27
CA GLU A 200 -45.17 -2.58 -32.64
C GLU A 200 -45.35 -2.42 -34.16
N THR A 201 -44.35 -2.75 -34.98
CA THR A 201 -44.45 -2.74 -36.45
C THR A 201 -44.93 -4.08 -37.05
N ARG A 202 -45.13 -5.11 -36.23
CA ARG A 202 -45.63 -6.43 -36.67
C ARG A 202 -47.12 -6.66 -36.43
N LEU A 203 -47.80 -5.76 -35.72
CA LEU A 203 -49.25 -5.74 -35.51
C LEU A 203 -49.89 -4.75 -36.49
#